data_AF-A0A7K7Z102-F1
#
_entry.id   AF-A0A7K7Z102-F1
#
_cell.length_a   1.000
_cell.length_b   1.000
_cell.length_c   1.000
_cell.angle_alpha   90.00
_cell.angle_beta   90.00
_cell.angle_gamma   90.00
#
_symmetry.space_group_name_H-M   'P 1'
#
loop_
_entity.id
_entity.type
_entity.pdbx_description
1 polymer ?
#
loop_
_entity_poly.entity_id
_entity_poly.type
_entity_poly.pdbx_seq_one_letter_code
_entity_poly.pdbx_strand_id
1 'polypeptide(L)'
;KMQKCLLYHAVEPEELPTLRELSTIEICKVWSGVSRHIYKQLLQKRVVEIGIGSFAVLPAHANVAEGKVLPVERPMFILSKPLKMFYNLESDETKIPAEMPVVQPDFENIAANIHFRHEIVEQCVQETLLCFAGALRDNKEVEFSFR
;
A
#
# COMPACT_ATOMS: atom_id res chain seq x y z
N LYS A 1 -7.74 2.90 -13.03
CA LYS A 1 -6.85 3.93 -12.41
C LYS A 1 -7.32 4.13 -10.99
N MET A 2 -6.52 3.73 -10.00
CA MET A 2 -6.96 3.73 -8.61
C MET A 2 -7.14 5.17 -8.07
N GLN A 3 -8.22 5.43 -7.34
CA GLN A 3 -8.47 6.73 -6.72
C GLN A 3 -7.63 6.91 -5.44
N LYS A 4 -7.36 8.16 -5.08
CA LYS A 4 -6.67 8.51 -3.83
C LYS A 4 -7.67 8.48 -2.66
N CYS A 5 -7.26 7.89 -1.54
CA CYS A 5 -8.11 7.75 -0.35
C CYS A 5 -7.95 8.98 0.56
N LEU A 6 -8.63 10.09 0.23
CA LEU A 6 -8.73 11.28 1.07
C LEU A 6 -10.14 11.36 1.65
N LEU A 7 -10.26 11.29 2.97
CA LEU A 7 -11.53 11.16 3.68
C LEU A 7 -11.78 12.36 4.59
N TYR A 8 -12.91 13.03 4.37
CA TYR A 8 -13.38 14.12 5.24
C TYR A 8 -14.19 13.61 6.44
N HIS A 9 -14.88 12.47 6.29
CA HIS A 9 -15.74 11.85 7.30
C HIS A 9 -15.35 10.39 7.54
N ALA A 10 -15.74 9.85 8.69
CA ALA A 10 -15.52 8.44 9.02
C ALA A 10 -16.15 7.55 7.96
N VAL A 11 -15.44 6.47 7.62
CA VAL A 11 -15.97 5.46 6.70
C VAL A 11 -16.91 4.59 7.52
N GLU A 12 -18.19 4.64 7.19
CA GLU A 12 -19.20 3.82 7.83
C GLU A 12 -19.19 2.39 7.24
N PRO A 13 -19.59 1.36 8.01
CA PRO A 13 -19.64 -0.02 7.50
C PRO A 13 -20.46 -0.18 6.22
N GLU A 14 -21.50 0.63 6.02
CA GLU A 14 -22.34 0.65 4.82
C GLU A 14 -21.57 1.07 3.56
N GLU A 15 -20.47 1.81 3.72
CA GLU A 15 -19.58 2.23 2.63
C GLU A 15 -18.53 1.16 2.28
N LEU A 16 -18.54 0.03 2.99
CA LEU A 16 -17.62 -1.09 2.81
C LEU A 16 -18.36 -2.41 2.52
N PRO A 17 -19.23 -2.45 1.48
CA PRO A 17 -20.06 -3.62 1.20
C PRO A 17 -19.23 -4.88 0.90
N THR A 18 -18.10 -4.74 0.19
CA THR A 18 -17.27 -5.89 -0.19
C THR A 18 -16.58 -6.50 1.02
N LEU A 19 -16.00 -5.67 1.90
CA LEU A 19 -15.37 -6.15 3.13
C LEU A 19 -16.38 -6.78 4.11
N ARG A 20 -17.65 -6.36 4.08
CA ARG A 20 -18.72 -6.99 4.88
C ARG A 20 -19.12 -8.37 4.36
N GLU A 21 -19.05 -8.58 3.05
CA GLU A 21 -19.43 -9.85 2.41
C GLU A 21 -18.29 -10.87 2.43
N LEU A 22 -17.04 -10.42 2.35
CA LEU A 22 -15.88 -11.31 2.35
C LEU A 22 -15.53 -11.80 3.76
N SER A 23 -15.21 -13.08 3.87
CA SER A 23 -14.58 -13.61 5.07
C SER A 23 -13.14 -13.09 5.23
N THR A 24 -12.63 -13.11 6.46
CA THR A 24 -11.22 -12.75 6.74
C THR A 24 -10.24 -13.56 5.88
N ILE A 25 -10.53 -14.84 5.60
CA ILE A 25 -9.68 -15.70 4.78
C ILE A 25 -9.62 -15.19 3.34
N GLU A 26 -10.75 -14.73 2.79
CA GLU A 26 -10.82 -14.20 1.43
C GLU A 26 -10.12 -12.85 1.32
N ILE A 27 -10.32 -11.96 2.30
CA ILE A 27 -9.59 -10.69 2.41
C ILE A 27 -8.07 -10.94 2.46
N CYS A 28 -7.63 -11.88 3.30
CA CYS A 28 -6.21 -12.28 3.37
C CYS A 28 -5.72 -12.82 2.02
N LYS A 29 -6.52 -13.64 1.32
CA LYS A 29 -6.14 -14.20 0.02
C LYS A 29 -5.99 -13.12 -1.05
N VAL A 30 -6.86 -12.10 -1.06
CA VAL A 30 -6.74 -10.92 -1.93
C VAL A 30 -5.42 -10.19 -1.63
N TRP A 31 -5.17 -9.87 -0.37
CA TRP A 31 -3.95 -9.14 0.02
C TRP A 31 -2.66 -9.94 -0.17
N SER A 32 -2.66 -11.26 -0.01
CA SER A 32 -1.54 -12.11 -0.41
C SER A 32 -1.26 -12.02 -1.91
N GLY A 33 -2.31 -11.96 -2.74
CA GLY A 33 -2.20 -11.72 -4.18
C GLY A 33 -1.56 -10.38 -4.52
N VAL A 34 -2.02 -9.31 -3.87
CA VAL A 34 -1.51 -7.94 -4.01
C VAL A 34 -0.05 -7.84 -3.53
N SER A 35 0.27 -8.38 -2.36
CA SER A 35 1.63 -8.39 -1.81
C SER A 35 2.61 -9.11 -2.73
N ARG A 36 2.20 -10.25 -3.31
CA ARG A 36 3.01 -10.96 -4.30
C ARG A 36 3.20 -10.14 -5.59
N HIS A 37 2.19 -9.41 -6.03
CA HIS A 37 2.33 -8.50 -7.17
C HIS A 37 3.31 -7.37 -6.86
N ILE A 38 3.14 -6.68 -5.72
CA ILE A 38 4.04 -5.61 -5.27
C ILE A 38 5.48 -6.11 -5.22
N TYR A 39 5.70 -7.25 -4.56
CA TYR A 39 7.03 -7.86 -4.47
C TYR A 39 7.68 -8.08 -5.84
N LYS A 40 6.93 -8.62 -6.81
CA LYS A 40 7.44 -8.80 -8.19
C LYS A 40 7.82 -7.48 -8.87
N GLN A 41 7.03 -6.42 -8.69
CA GLN A 41 7.34 -5.10 -9.26
C GLN A 41 8.57 -4.47 -8.59
N LEU A 42 8.70 -4.62 -7.27
CA LEU A 42 9.85 -4.12 -6.50
C LEU A 42 11.16 -4.80 -6.93
N LEU A 43 11.14 -6.12 -7.20
CA LEU A 43 12.31 -6.84 -7.76
C LEU A 43 12.75 -6.28 -9.12
N GLN A 44 11.81 -5.70 -9.89
CA GLN A 44 12.08 -5.06 -11.17
C GLN A 44 12.38 -3.56 -11.03
N LYS A 45 12.63 -3.06 -9.82
CA LYS A 45 12.90 -1.64 -9.52
C LYS A 45 11.78 -0.69 -9.97
N ARG A 46 10.54 -1.18 -10.01
CA ARG A 46 9.37 -0.37 -10.28
C ARG A 46 8.74 0.11 -8.98
N VAL A 47 8.16 1.30 -9.02
CA VAL A 47 7.37 1.89 -7.94
C VAL A 47 5.94 1.40 -8.11
N VAL A 48 5.35 0.86 -7.05
CA VAL A 48 3.92 0.50 -7.06
C VAL A 48 3.13 1.56 -6.32
N GLU A 49 2.39 2.37 -7.05
CA GLU A 49 1.49 3.37 -6.48
C GLU A 49 0.14 2.76 -6.14
N ILE A 50 -0.28 2.92 -4.89
CA ILE A 50 -1.52 2.39 -4.33
C ILE A 50 -2.15 3.44 -3.42
N GLY A 51 -3.00 4.31 -3.99
CA GLY A 51 -4.11 5.02 -3.32
C GLY A 51 -3.70 5.99 -2.21
N ILE A 52 -3.23 5.44 -1.10
CA ILE A 52 -2.67 6.12 0.07
C ILE A 52 -1.18 6.45 -0.07
N GLY A 53 -0.42 5.73 -0.91
CA GLY A 53 1.03 5.89 -1.00
C GLY A 53 1.68 5.04 -2.09
N SER A 54 2.99 4.83 -1.98
CA SER A 54 3.77 4.07 -2.96
C SER A 54 4.76 3.13 -2.29
N PHE A 55 4.92 1.95 -2.85
CA PHE A 55 6.00 1.02 -2.51
C PHE A 55 7.17 1.22 -3.46
N ALA A 56 8.39 1.31 -2.92
CA ALA A 56 9.62 1.39 -3.72
C ALA A 56 10.78 0.73 -2.98
N VAL A 57 11.77 0.24 -3.74
CA VAL A 57 13.07 -0.17 -3.19
C VAL A 57 14.02 1.00 -3.36
N LEU A 58 14.50 1.58 -2.25
CA LEU A 58 15.37 2.74 -2.27
C LEU A 58 16.71 2.44 -1.57
N PRO A 59 17.79 3.13 -1.96
CA PRO A 59 19.06 3.08 -1.24
C PRO A 59 18.89 3.53 0.22
N ALA A 60 19.49 2.78 1.13
CA ALA A 60 19.53 3.07 2.55
C ALA A 60 20.90 2.67 3.12
N HIS A 61 21.12 3.02 4.37
CA HIS A 61 22.36 2.76 5.09
C HIS A 61 22.06 1.89 6.31
N ALA A 62 22.70 0.73 6.41
CA ALA A 62 22.62 -0.13 7.59
C ALA A 62 23.85 0.09 8.47
N ASN A 63 23.63 0.36 9.75
CA ASN A 63 24.70 0.40 10.74
C ASN A 63 25.13 -1.04 11.07
N VAL A 64 26.43 -1.31 10.95
CA VAL A 64 27.05 -2.59 11.28
C VAL A 64 27.95 -2.40 12.51
N ALA A 65 28.35 -3.51 13.14
CA ALA A 65 29.32 -3.49 14.23
C ALA A 65 30.57 -2.66 13.86
N GLU A 66 31.20 -2.06 14.87
CA GLU A 66 32.38 -1.17 14.73
C GLU A 66 32.09 0.16 14.02
N GLY A 67 30.82 0.61 13.96
CA GLY A 67 30.47 1.93 13.41
C GLY A 67 30.59 2.03 11.89
N LYS A 68 30.73 0.89 11.20
CA LYS A 68 30.75 0.83 9.73
C LYS A 68 29.34 0.94 9.19
N VAL A 69 29.20 1.65 8.07
CA VAL A 69 27.92 1.82 7.36
C VAL A 69 27.96 1.02 6.06
N LEU A 70 26.98 0.13 5.87
CA LEU A 70 26.84 -0.64 4.65
C LEU A 70 25.71 -0.04 3.78
N PRO A 71 25.95 0.28 2.50
CA PRO A 71 24.88 0.62 1.59
C PRO A 71 24.02 -0.62 1.35
N VAL A 72 22.72 -0.46 1.55
CA VAL A 72 21.71 -1.51 1.34
C VAL A 72 20.56 -0.95 0.51
N GLU A 73 19.74 -1.83 -0.01
CA GLU A 73 18.48 -1.46 -0.65
C GLU A 73 17.33 -1.90 0.24
N ARG A 74 16.44 -0.98 0.60
CA ARG A 74 15.34 -1.25 1.51
C ARG A 74 13.99 -1.07 0.79
N PRO A 75 13.10 -2.07 0.82
CA PRO A 75 11.72 -1.86 0.44
C PRO A 75 11.06 -0.94 1.47
N MET A 76 10.46 0.14 0.98
CA MET A 76 9.80 1.14 1.80
C MET A 76 8.41 1.45 1.24
N PHE A 77 7.48 1.68 2.16
CA PHE A 77 6.19 2.28 1.86
C PHE A 77 6.27 3.77 2.19
N ILE A 78 5.98 4.62 1.20
CA ILE A 78 6.07 6.07 1.32
C ILE A 78 4.67 6.64 1.16
N LEU A 79 4.17 7.24 2.24
CA LEU A 79 2.83 7.83 2.25
C LEU A 79 2.74 9.01 1.28
N SER A 80 1.62 9.09 0.56
CA SER A 80 1.46 10.12 -0.48
C SER A 80 1.48 11.53 0.13
N LYS A 81 2.15 12.47 -0.55
CA LYS A 81 2.22 13.87 -0.11
C LYS A 81 0.84 14.50 0.13
N PRO A 82 -0.17 14.30 -0.74
CA PRO A 82 -1.50 14.86 -0.51
C PRO A 82 -2.12 14.36 0.81
N LEU A 83 -1.97 13.07 1.12
CA LEU A 83 -2.54 12.48 2.33
C LEU A 83 -1.82 12.97 3.58
N LYS A 84 -0.49 13.10 3.53
CA LYS A 84 0.31 13.71 4.60
C LYS A 84 -0.12 15.15 4.90
N MET A 85 -0.26 15.97 3.86
CA MET A 85 -0.68 17.37 4.02
C MET A 85 -2.12 17.47 4.53
N PHE A 86 -3.01 16.62 4.03
CA PHE A 86 -4.43 16.66 4.36
C PHE A 86 -4.72 16.24 5.80
N TYR A 87 -4.02 15.23 6.33
CA TYR A 87 -4.15 14.77 7.71
C TYR A 87 -3.09 15.36 8.66
N ASN A 88 -2.26 16.31 8.21
CA ASN A 88 -1.17 16.92 8.98
C ASN A 88 -0.24 15.88 9.64
N LEU A 89 0.15 14.85 8.88
CA LEU A 89 1.00 13.75 9.36
C LEU A 89 2.49 14.09 9.20
N GLU A 90 3.26 13.86 10.26
CA GLU A 90 4.72 13.94 10.22
C GLU A 90 5.31 12.62 9.69
N SER A 91 6.27 12.72 8.76
CA SER A 91 7.01 11.56 8.25
C SER A 91 8.36 12.02 7.69
N ASP A 92 9.37 11.16 7.74
CA ASP A 92 10.65 11.43 7.08
C ASP A 92 10.47 11.78 5.59
N GLU A 93 11.27 12.73 5.10
CA GLU A 93 11.31 13.12 3.68
C GLU A 93 12.01 12.05 2.82
N THR A 94 11.43 10.86 2.73
CA THR A 94 11.86 9.87 1.77
C THR A 94 11.33 10.24 0.38
N LYS A 95 12.24 10.48 -0.57
CA LYS A 95 11.92 10.84 -1.96
C LYS A 95 12.19 9.65 -2.88
N ILE A 96 11.19 9.30 -3.68
CA ILE A 96 11.34 8.32 -4.76
C ILE A 96 11.98 9.05 -5.95
N PRO A 97 13.09 8.54 -6.51
CA PRO A 97 13.68 9.07 -7.74
C PRO A 97 12.69 9.12 -8.90
N ALA A 98 12.69 10.21 -9.66
CA ALA A 98 11.70 10.48 -10.71
C ALA A 98 11.82 9.55 -11.92
N GLU A 99 13.00 8.97 -12.12
CA GLU A 99 13.34 8.04 -13.19
C GLU A 99 12.78 6.62 -12.96
N MET A 100 12.35 6.28 -11.75
CA MET A 100 11.83 4.95 -11.46
C MET A 100 10.46 4.75 -12.13
N PRO A 101 10.26 3.66 -12.91
CA PRO A 101 8.97 3.40 -13.55
C PRO A 101 7.86 3.20 -12.52
N VAL A 102 6.78 3.98 -12.63
CA VAL A 102 5.61 3.87 -11.76
C VAL A 102 4.56 2.97 -12.40
N VAL A 103 4.07 2.00 -11.64
CA VAL A 103 2.97 1.09 -12.02
C VAL A 103 1.88 1.09 -10.95
N GLN A 104 0.68 0.69 -11.33
CA GLN A 104 -0.42 0.41 -10.40
C GLN A 104 -0.59 -1.11 -10.26
N PRO A 105 -1.25 -1.60 -9.18
CA PRO A 105 -1.61 -3.00 -9.08
C PRO A 105 -2.40 -3.48 -10.30
N ASP A 106 -1.95 -4.56 -10.92
CA ASP A 106 -2.65 -5.22 -12.02
C ASP A 106 -3.73 -6.15 -11.43
N PHE A 107 -4.90 -5.59 -11.14
CA PHE A 107 -5.99 -6.33 -10.49
C PHE A 107 -6.55 -7.45 -11.35
N GLU A 108 -6.51 -7.34 -12.67
CA GLU A 108 -6.91 -8.41 -13.59
C GLU A 108 -5.98 -9.61 -13.43
N ASN A 109 -4.66 -9.39 -13.49
CA ASN A 109 -3.68 -10.46 -13.28
C ASN A 109 -3.73 -11.02 -11.86
N ILE A 110 -3.90 -10.17 -10.83
CA ILE A 110 -4.02 -10.62 -9.44
C ILE A 110 -5.26 -11.52 -9.29
N ALA A 111 -6.41 -11.08 -9.79
CA ALA A 111 -7.68 -11.80 -9.70
C ALA A 111 -7.60 -13.17 -10.39
N ALA A 112 -7.05 -13.21 -11.61
CA ALA A 112 -6.81 -14.46 -12.33
C ALA A 112 -5.93 -15.42 -11.51
N ASN A 113 -4.84 -14.92 -10.92
CA ASN A 113 -3.91 -15.74 -10.15
C ASN A 113 -4.48 -16.30 -8.83
N ILE A 114 -5.41 -15.60 -8.20
CA ILE A 114 -6.03 -16.05 -6.94
C ILE A 114 -7.41 -16.69 -7.15
N HIS A 115 -7.88 -16.78 -8.41
CA HIS A 115 -9.19 -17.29 -8.78
C HIS A 115 -10.33 -16.53 -8.10
N PHE A 116 -10.25 -15.19 -8.13
CA PHE A 116 -11.32 -14.29 -7.71
C PHE A 116 -11.85 -13.49 -8.89
N ARG A 117 -13.05 -12.92 -8.73
CA ARG A 117 -13.56 -11.92 -9.66
C ARG A 117 -12.74 -10.64 -9.55
N HIS A 118 -12.41 -10.04 -10.68
CA HIS A 118 -11.65 -8.79 -10.74
C HIS A 118 -12.30 -7.70 -9.89
N GLU A 119 -13.61 -7.47 -10.07
CA GLU A 119 -14.35 -6.45 -9.31
C GLU A 119 -14.17 -6.59 -7.79
N ILE A 120 -14.26 -7.82 -7.27
CA ILE A 120 -14.13 -8.12 -5.84
C ILE A 120 -12.70 -7.85 -5.34
N VAL A 121 -11.68 -8.18 -6.13
CA VAL A 121 -10.28 -7.89 -5.79
C VAL A 121 -10.04 -6.38 -5.70
N GLU A 122 -10.46 -5.64 -6.72
CA GLU A 122 -10.28 -4.19 -6.76
C GLU A 122 -11.02 -3.51 -5.61
N GLN A 123 -12.30 -3.86 -5.39
CA GLN A 123 -13.11 -3.27 -4.32
C GLN A 123 -12.59 -3.65 -2.93
N CYS A 124 -12.21 -4.91 -2.69
CA CYS A 124 -11.63 -5.33 -1.41
C CYS A 124 -10.37 -4.52 -1.07
N VAL A 125 -9.50 -4.27 -2.07
CA VAL A 125 -8.30 -3.44 -1.87
C VAL A 125 -8.69 -2.00 -1.60
N GLN A 126 -9.56 -1.41 -2.42
CA GLN A 126 -9.99 -0.02 -2.27
C GLN A 126 -10.63 0.23 -0.89
N GLU A 127 -11.59 -0.61 -0.48
CA GLU A 127 -12.26 -0.51 0.82
C GLU A 127 -11.28 -0.68 1.98
N THR A 128 -10.31 -1.60 1.89
CA THR A 128 -9.29 -1.74 2.94
C THR A 128 -8.40 -0.48 3.04
N LEU A 129 -8.07 0.14 1.90
CA LEU A 129 -7.30 1.39 1.89
C LEU A 129 -8.11 2.57 2.43
N LEU A 130 -9.44 2.58 2.27
CA LEU A 130 -10.34 3.53 2.92
C LEU A 130 -10.29 3.37 4.45
N CYS A 131 -10.36 2.13 4.96
CA CYS A 131 -10.18 1.88 6.40
C CYS A 131 -8.85 2.43 6.91
N PHE A 132 -7.77 2.21 6.16
CA PHE A 132 -6.44 2.73 6.51
C PHE A 132 -6.40 4.26 6.53
N ALA A 133 -6.95 4.90 5.50
CA ALA A 133 -7.02 6.36 5.44
C ALA A 133 -7.87 6.95 6.58
N GLY A 134 -8.95 6.28 6.99
CA GLY A 134 -9.76 6.68 8.13
C GLY A 134 -9.00 6.56 9.46
N ALA A 135 -8.24 5.49 9.64
CA ALA A 135 -7.41 5.31 10.82
C ALA A 135 -6.27 6.34 10.89
N LEU A 136 -5.65 6.68 9.76
CA LEU A 136 -4.66 7.75 9.68
C LEU A 136 -5.26 9.12 10.06
N ARG A 137 -6.46 9.44 9.58
CA ARG A 137 -7.16 10.68 9.96
C ARG A 137 -7.39 10.75 11.47
N ASP A 138 -7.78 9.63 12.07
CA ASP A 138 -8.04 9.54 13.52
C ASP A 138 -6.75 9.48 14.35
N ASN A 139 -5.57 9.64 13.72
CA ASN A 139 -4.25 9.54 14.34
C ASN A 139 -4.04 8.23 15.11
N LYS A 140 -4.61 7.13 14.61
CA LYS A 140 -4.46 5.79 15.17
C LYS A 140 -3.18 5.16 14.64
N GLU A 141 -2.50 4.39 15.49
CA GLU A 141 -1.41 3.54 15.04
C GLU A 141 -1.98 2.42 14.15
N VAL A 142 -1.41 2.25 12.96
CA VAL A 142 -1.84 1.22 12.01
C VAL A 142 -0.63 0.48 11.50
N GLU A 143 -0.67 -0.84 11.63
CA GLU A 143 0.33 -1.73 11.06
C GLU A 143 -0.26 -2.48 9.86
N PHE A 144 0.53 -2.58 8.79
CA PHE A 144 0.16 -3.32 7.60
C PHE A 144 1.13 -4.49 7.43
N SER A 145 0.87 -5.56 8.17
CA SER A 145 1.68 -6.77 8.17
C SER A 145 1.09 -7.82 7.24
N PHE A 146 1.79 -8.09 6.13
CA PHE A 146 1.45 -9.17 5.22
C PHE A 146 2.49 -10.28 5.30
N ARG A 147 2.01 -11.53 5.27
CA ARG A 147 2.82 -12.74 5.16
C ARG A 147 3.00 -13.15 3.71
#